data_AF-A0A3N8JSP3-F1
#
_entry.id   AF-A0A3N8JSP3-F1
#
_cell.length_a   1.000
_cell.length_b   1.000
_cell.length_c   1.000
_cell.angle_alpha   90.00
_cell.angle_beta   90.00
_cell.angle_gamma   90.00
#
_symmetry.space_group_name_H-M   'P 1'
#
loop_
_entity.id
_entity.type
_entity.pdbx_description
1 polymer ?
#
loop_
_entity_poly.entity_id
_entity_poly.type
_entity_poly.pdbx_seq_one_letter_code
_entity_poly.pdbx_strand_id
1 'polypeptide(L)'
;MCKALSIIKRESAKSEAVKDAFFGENAYWIVIRRKNKIQQAISLAMARKSGLYHYYDDPNNAPDNNISPDSVEIEEALKSILLSDIYLESFASALPQDRHIEIGYEEFLNHKIENINKINTLCGLPIDQETTNEINLAKIKQTSQSEKQAARVKFVDWFLENYY
;
A
#
# COMPACT_ATOMS: atom_id res chain seq x y z
N MET A 1 0.07 4.31 7.92
CA MET A 1 1.01 5.34 8.42
C MET A 1 2.38 4.70 8.51
N CYS A 2 3.37 5.22 7.78
CA CYS A 2 4.75 4.71 7.74
C CYS A 2 5.59 5.02 9.00
N LYS A 3 4.97 5.02 10.18
CA LYS A 3 5.63 5.37 11.45
C LYS A 3 6.86 4.50 11.73
N ALA A 4 6.82 3.23 11.34
CA ALA A 4 7.97 2.34 11.45
C ALA A 4 9.16 2.80 10.58
N LEU A 5 8.91 3.26 9.35
CA LEU A 5 9.98 3.69 8.43
C LEU A 5 10.69 4.96 8.93
N SER A 6 9.95 5.92 9.52
CA SER A 6 10.57 7.12 10.09
C SER A 6 11.40 6.79 11.33
N ILE A 7 10.99 5.80 12.12
CA ILE A 7 11.79 5.28 13.22
C ILE A 7 13.06 4.60 12.68
N ILE A 8 12.93 3.69 11.71
CA ILE A 8 14.08 2.98 11.10
C ILE A 8 15.10 3.98 10.55
N LYS A 9 14.66 4.98 9.79
CA LYS A 9 15.54 6.01 9.22
C LYS A 9 16.24 6.86 10.28
N ARG A 10 15.55 7.17 11.38
CA ARG A 10 16.14 7.95 12.49
C ARG A 10 17.15 7.11 13.28
N GLU A 11 16.84 5.85 13.55
CA GLU A 11 17.74 4.98 14.32
C GLU A 11 18.95 4.52 13.50
N SER A 12 18.84 4.39 12.17
CA SER A 12 19.99 4.10 11.31
C SER A 12 21.04 5.23 11.30
N ALA A 13 20.64 6.48 11.60
CA ALA A 13 21.59 7.57 11.77
C ALA A 13 22.44 7.45 13.05
N LYS A 14 22.04 6.59 14.00
CA LYS A 14 22.70 6.42 15.30
C LYS A 14 23.38 5.07 15.46
N SER A 15 23.07 4.10 14.60
CA SER A 15 23.54 2.72 14.73
C SER A 15 23.91 2.17 13.35
N GLU A 16 25.20 1.85 13.18
CA GLU A 16 25.69 1.25 11.93
C GLU A 16 25.04 -0.13 11.69
N ALA A 17 24.80 -0.93 12.73
CA ALA A 17 24.12 -2.21 12.59
C ALA A 17 22.69 -2.06 12.01
N VAL A 18 21.94 -1.04 12.45
CA VAL A 18 20.61 -0.75 11.90
C VAL A 18 20.73 -0.19 10.47
N LYS A 19 21.73 0.65 10.22
CA LYS A 19 22.01 1.18 8.89
C LYS A 19 22.35 0.09 7.90
N ASP A 20 23.22 -0.85 8.25
CA ASP A 20 23.61 -1.96 7.38
C ASP A 20 22.43 -2.91 7.14
N ALA A 21 21.64 -3.21 8.18
CA ALA A 21 20.49 -4.11 8.07
C ALA A 21 19.40 -3.59 7.11
N PHE A 22 19.16 -2.27 7.09
CA PHE A 22 18.07 -1.68 6.31
C PHE A 22 18.53 -0.88 5.07
N PHE A 23 19.80 -0.47 5.02
CA PHE A 23 20.35 0.40 3.97
C PHE A 23 21.77 -0.02 3.52
N GLY A 24 22.26 -1.17 3.99
CA GLY A 24 23.53 -1.75 3.54
C GLY A 24 23.43 -2.35 2.14
N GLU A 25 24.55 -2.85 1.63
CA GLU A 25 24.69 -3.30 0.23
C GLU A 25 23.69 -4.40 -0.16
N ASN A 26 23.28 -5.24 0.79
CA ASN A 26 22.35 -6.35 0.56
C ASN A 26 20.88 -6.01 0.90
N ALA A 27 20.58 -4.74 1.20
CA ALA A 27 19.23 -4.29 1.53
C ALA A 27 18.54 -3.71 0.29
N TYR A 28 17.49 -4.39 -0.17
CA TYR A 28 16.67 -3.99 -1.31
C TYR A 28 15.30 -3.52 -0.86
N TRP A 29 14.76 -2.49 -1.53
CA TRP A 29 13.48 -1.89 -1.17
C TRP A 29 12.46 -2.01 -2.30
N ILE A 30 11.26 -2.46 -1.95
CA ILE A 30 10.11 -2.47 -2.85
C ILE A 30 9.12 -1.43 -2.31
N VAL A 31 8.99 -0.32 -3.03
CA VAL A 31 8.12 0.79 -2.64
C VAL A 31 6.82 0.70 -3.43
N ILE A 32 5.72 0.42 -2.73
CA ILE A 32 4.39 0.34 -3.35
C ILE A 32 3.58 1.57 -2.99
N ARG A 33 3.13 2.31 -4.02
CA ARG A 33 2.28 3.50 -3.86
C ARG A 33 0.98 3.33 -4.64
N ARG A 34 -0.14 3.78 -4.07
CA ARG A 34 -1.45 3.73 -4.76
C ARG A 34 -1.77 5.07 -5.39
N LYS A 35 -2.14 5.10 -6.67
CA LYS A 35 -2.44 6.36 -7.37
C LYS A 35 -3.76 6.96 -6.89
N ASN A 36 -4.80 6.14 -6.70
CA ASN A 36 -6.10 6.61 -6.25
C ASN A 36 -6.13 6.80 -4.71
N LYS A 37 -5.79 8.02 -4.25
CA LYS A 37 -5.75 8.36 -2.82
C LYS A 37 -7.11 8.32 -2.14
N ILE A 38 -8.18 8.70 -2.82
CA ILE A 38 -9.55 8.67 -2.27
C ILE A 38 -9.97 7.24 -1.99
N GLN A 39 -9.80 6.32 -2.95
CA GLN A 39 -10.13 4.91 -2.71
C GLN A 39 -9.25 4.29 -1.63
N GLN A 40 -7.98 4.69 -1.52
CA GLN A 40 -7.12 4.27 -0.43
C GLN A 40 -7.64 4.76 0.93
N ALA A 41 -8.10 6.02 0.99
CA ALA A 41 -8.66 6.62 2.20
C ALA A 41 -9.94 5.94 2.66
N ILE A 42 -10.86 5.66 1.74
CA ILE A 42 -12.08 4.91 2.05
C ILE A 42 -11.73 3.51 2.57
N SER A 43 -10.77 2.83 1.93
CA SER A 43 -10.35 1.51 2.38
C SER A 43 -9.74 1.54 3.79
N LEU A 44 -8.95 2.57 4.11
CA LEU A 44 -8.35 2.76 5.43
C LEU A 44 -9.40 3.15 6.49
N ALA A 45 -10.35 4.02 6.15
CA ALA A 45 -11.45 4.40 7.03
C ALA A 45 -12.32 3.19 7.38
N MET A 46 -12.68 2.38 6.39
CA MET A 46 -13.37 1.10 6.59
C MET A 46 -12.58 0.18 7.52
N ALA A 47 -11.28 -0.04 7.26
CA ALA A 47 -10.45 -0.92 8.07
C ALA A 47 -10.30 -0.43 9.52
N ARG A 48 -10.20 0.88 9.74
CA ARG A 48 -10.18 1.47 11.09
C ARG A 48 -11.50 1.23 11.82
N LYS A 49 -12.63 1.39 11.12
CA LYS A 49 -13.97 1.24 11.67
C LYS A 49 -14.33 -0.21 11.96
N SER A 50 -13.92 -1.13 11.08
CA SER A 50 -14.20 -2.57 11.18
C SER A 50 -13.17 -3.33 12.04
N GLY A 51 -11.97 -2.78 12.22
CA GLY A 51 -10.82 -3.50 12.75
C GLY A 51 -10.23 -4.53 11.77
N LEU A 52 -10.80 -4.68 10.57
CA LEU A 52 -10.42 -5.68 9.58
C LEU A 52 -9.55 -5.05 8.48
N TYR A 53 -8.26 -5.39 8.48
CA TYR A 53 -7.29 -4.91 7.49
C TYR A 53 -7.07 -5.89 6.33
N HIS A 54 -7.25 -7.18 6.59
CA HIS A 54 -7.10 -8.26 5.63
C HIS A 54 -8.16 -9.33 5.87
N TYR A 55 -8.69 -9.89 4.79
CA TYR A 55 -9.63 -11.00 4.83
C TYR A 55 -9.15 -12.07 3.84
N TYR A 56 -8.96 -13.29 4.34
CA TYR A 56 -8.30 -14.38 3.60
C TYR A 56 -9.27 -15.45 3.08
N ASP A 57 -10.58 -15.21 3.19
CA ASP A 57 -11.64 -16.12 2.75
C ASP A 57 -12.50 -15.44 1.65
N ASP A 58 -13.69 -15.97 1.34
CA ASP A 58 -14.60 -15.39 0.33
C ASP A 58 -14.99 -13.94 0.67
N PRO A 59 -14.60 -12.94 -0.14
CA PRO A 59 -14.89 -11.53 0.10
C PRO A 59 -16.37 -11.21 0.33
N ASN A 60 -17.29 -12.03 -0.18
CA ASN A 60 -18.73 -11.84 0.03
C ASN A 60 -19.16 -12.09 1.49
N ASN A 61 -18.36 -12.84 2.25
CA ASN A 61 -18.60 -13.15 3.66
C ASN A 61 -17.82 -12.22 4.61
N ALA A 62 -17.08 -11.25 4.07
CA ALA A 62 -16.23 -10.39 4.88
C ALA A 62 -17.08 -9.52 5.86
N PRO A 63 -16.73 -9.47 7.15
CA PRO A 63 -17.47 -8.72 8.17
C PRO A 63 -17.63 -7.21 7.87
N ASP A 64 -16.79 -6.66 7.00
CA ASP A 64 -16.78 -5.26 6.60
C ASP A 64 -17.77 -4.90 5.49
N ASN A 65 -18.47 -5.88 4.90
CA ASN A 65 -19.42 -5.66 3.80
C ASN A 65 -20.62 -4.79 4.14
N ASN A 66 -20.89 -4.49 5.42
CA ASN A 66 -21.97 -3.57 5.82
C ASN A 66 -21.44 -2.31 6.51
N ILE A 67 -20.12 -2.09 6.49
CA ILE A 67 -19.48 -0.97 7.17
C ILE A 67 -19.30 0.17 6.18
N SER A 68 -19.91 1.31 6.49
CA SER A 68 -19.74 2.54 5.72
C SER A 68 -19.12 3.62 6.60
N PRO A 69 -17.94 4.14 6.24
CA PRO A 69 -17.35 5.27 6.94
C PRO A 69 -18.06 6.55 6.51
N ASP A 70 -18.15 7.52 7.43
CA ASP A 70 -18.63 8.86 7.10
C ASP A 70 -17.53 9.73 6.45
N SER A 71 -17.90 10.91 5.97
CA SER A 71 -16.97 11.80 5.28
C SER A 71 -15.81 12.27 6.15
N VAL A 72 -16.02 12.45 7.47
CA VAL A 72 -15.00 12.90 8.40
C VAL A 72 -13.97 11.79 8.61
N GLU A 73 -14.42 10.55 8.80
CA GLU A 73 -13.56 9.36 8.90
C GLU A 73 -12.71 9.17 7.63
N ILE A 74 -13.30 9.38 6.45
CA ILE A 74 -12.58 9.29 5.16
C ILE A 74 -11.55 10.42 5.04
N GLU A 75 -11.89 11.64 5.44
CA GLU A 75 -10.98 12.78 5.40
C GLU A 75 -9.76 12.61 6.32
N GLU A 76 -9.97 12.15 7.56
CA GLU A 76 -8.88 11.84 8.49
C GLU A 76 -7.96 10.74 7.93
N ALA A 77 -8.54 9.73 7.28
CA ALA A 77 -7.80 8.71 6.57
C ALA A 77 -7.01 9.29 5.38
N LEU A 78 -7.62 10.21 4.60
CA LEU A 78 -6.98 10.88 3.48
C LEU A 78 -5.79 11.72 3.93
N LYS A 79 -5.94 12.56 4.96
CA LYS A 79 -4.84 13.34 5.57
C LYS A 79 -3.68 12.43 6.00
N SER A 80 -4.00 11.30 6.64
CA SER A 80 -3.01 10.29 7.03
C SER A 80 -2.28 9.67 5.84
N ILE A 81 -2.99 9.40 4.75
CA ILE A 81 -2.43 8.81 3.53
C ILE A 81 -1.56 9.79 2.78
N LEU A 82 -1.99 11.04 2.61
CA LEU A 82 -1.22 12.06 1.91
C LEU A 82 0.12 12.30 2.60
N LEU A 83 0.13 12.44 3.93
CA LEU A 83 1.37 12.57 4.69
C LEU A 83 2.27 11.34 4.54
N SER A 84 1.68 10.14 4.59
CA SER A 84 2.42 8.89 4.43
C SER A 84 2.98 8.73 3.01
N ASP A 85 2.29 9.22 1.99
CA ASP A 85 2.71 9.14 0.59
C ASP A 85 3.85 10.11 0.29
N ILE A 86 3.77 11.36 0.77
CA ILE A 86 4.86 12.34 0.67
C ILE A 86 6.12 11.79 1.36
N TYR A 87 5.95 11.16 2.53
CA TYR A 87 7.06 10.51 3.22
C TYR A 87 7.66 9.37 2.38
N LEU A 88 6.83 8.50 1.80
CA LEU A 88 7.31 7.38 0.98
C LEU A 88 8.01 7.85 -0.29
N GLU A 89 7.52 8.90 -0.93
CA GLU A 89 8.17 9.53 -2.08
C GLU A 89 9.54 10.11 -1.73
N SER A 90 9.62 10.84 -0.62
CA SER A 90 10.87 11.39 -0.11
C SER A 90 11.86 10.28 0.29
N PHE A 91 11.33 9.17 0.83
CA PHE A 91 12.13 8.01 1.19
C PHE A 91 12.69 7.31 -0.05
N ALA A 92 11.84 7.01 -1.04
CA ALA A 92 12.23 6.30 -2.26
C ALA A 92 13.26 7.08 -3.08
N SER A 93 13.06 8.38 -3.24
CA SER A 93 14.01 9.26 -3.94
C SER A 93 15.39 9.34 -3.26
N ALA A 94 15.50 9.00 -1.98
CA ALA A 94 16.77 8.93 -1.26
C ALA A 94 17.46 7.55 -1.34
N LEU A 95 16.82 6.55 -1.96
CA LEU A 95 17.40 5.21 -2.14
C LEU A 95 18.21 5.14 -3.45
N PRO A 96 19.29 4.36 -3.49
CA PRO A 96 20.03 4.10 -4.72
C PRO A 96 19.19 3.36 -5.75
N GLN A 97 19.28 3.75 -7.02
CA GLN A 97 18.45 3.22 -8.12
C GLN A 97 18.62 1.71 -8.33
N ASP A 98 19.80 1.18 -8.06
CA ASP A 98 20.14 -0.24 -8.15
C ASP A 98 19.68 -1.07 -6.93
N ARG A 99 19.11 -0.41 -5.91
CA ARG A 99 18.68 -1.04 -4.65
C ARG A 99 17.21 -0.81 -4.32
N HIS A 100 16.44 -0.23 -5.22
CA HIS A 100 15.01 -0.12 -5.03
C HIS A 100 14.22 -0.19 -6.33
N ILE A 101 12.93 -0.47 -6.17
CA ILE A 101 11.94 -0.34 -7.23
C ILE A 101 10.67 0.32 -6.69
N GLU A 102 10.11 1.23 -7.47
CA GLU A 102 8.81 1.82 -7.21
C GLU A 102 7.75 1.18 -8.11
N ILE A 103 6.65 0.70 -7.53
CA ILE A 103 5.56 0.06 -8.27
C ILE A 103 4.23 0.67 -7.85
N GLY A 104 3.41 1.05 -8.83
CA GLY A 104 2.03 1.47 -8.58
C GLY A 104 1.18 0.28 -8.13
N TYR A 105 0.36 0.43 -7.09
CA TYR A 105 -0.53 -0.65 -6.63
C TYR A 105 -1.41 -1.20 -7.76
N GLU A 106 -1.95 -0.31 -8.60
CA GLU A 106 -2.77 -0.69 -9.75
C GLU A 106 -1.98 -1.48 -10.80
N GLU A 107 -0.71 -1.13 -11.03
CA GLU A 107 0.20 -1.88 -11.91
C GLU A 107 0.55 -3.25 -11.31
N PHE A 108 0.81 -3.27 -10.00
CA PHE A 108 1.11 -4.49 -9.26
C PHE A 108 -0.01 -5.52 -9.37
N LEU A 109 -1.26 -5.08 -9.30
CA LEU A 109 -2.42 -5.97 -9.47
C LEU A 109 -2.59 -6.50 -10.89
N ASN A 110 -2.32 -5.68 -11.90
CA ASN A 110 -2.58 -6.02 -13.30
C ASN A 110 -1.43 -6.82 -13.94
N HIS A 111 -0.18 -6.61 -13.50
CA HIS A 111 1.02 -7.20 -14.08
C HIS A 111 1.85 -7.93 -13.02
N LYS A 112 1.20 -8.80 -12.23
CA LYS A 112 1.79 -9.46 -11.05
C LYS A 112 3.11 -10.16 -11.37
N ILE A 113 3.14 -10.96 -12.43
CA ILE A 113 4.29 -11.78 -12.83
C ILE A 113 5.46 -10.89 -13.24
N GLU A 114 5.21 -9.91 -14.11
CA GLU A 114 6.23 -8.97 -14.55
C GLU A 114 6.84 -8.23 -13.36
N ASN A 115 6.02 -7.80 -12.39
CA ASN A 115 6.50 -7.11 -11.20
C ASN A 115 7.29 -8.03 -10.26
N ILE A 116 6.91 -9.30 -10.09
CA ILE A 116 7.71 -10.28 -9.35
C ILE A 116 9.06 -10.50 -10.04
N ASN A 117 9.09 -10.61 -11.36
CA ASN A 117 10.33 -10.78 -12.11
C ASN A 117 11.26 -9.56 -12.02
N LYS A 118 10.70 -8.34 -12.00
CA LYS A 118 11.47 -7.11 -11.71
C LYS A 118 12.09 -7.17 -10.31
N ILE A 119 11.33 -7.63 -9.30
CA ILE A 119 11.83 -7.80 -7.93
C ILE A 119 12.93 -8.87 -7.87
N ASN A 120 12.75 -10.02 -8.52
CA ASN A 120 13.77 -11.07 -8.57
C ASN A 120 15.05 -10.56 -9.21
N THR A 121 14.94 -9.86 -10.34
CA THR A 121 16.09 -9.21 -11.00
C THR A 121 16.82 -8.26 -10.06
N LEU A 122 16.09 -7.39 -9.35
CA LEU A 122 16.65 -6.45 -8.38
C LEU A 122 17.45 -7.18 -7.28
N CYS A 123 16.91 -8.27 -6.77
CA CYS A 123 17.51 -9.06 -5.70
C CYS A 123 18.56 -10.09 -6.19
N GLY A 124 18.85 -10.16 -7.50
CA GLY A 124 19.73 -11.19 -8.07
C GLY A 124 19.20 -12.62 -7.94
N LEU A 125 17.88 -12.77 -7.80
CA LEU A 125 17.20 -14.07 -7.68
C LEU A 125 16.84 -14.61 -9.07
N PRO A 126 16.78 -15.95 -9.24
CA PRO A 126 16.38 -16.54 -10.51
C PRO A 126 14.97 -16.11 -10.91
N ILE A 127 14.81 -15.83 -12.20
CA ILE A 127 13.51 -15.59 -12.82
C ILE A 127 13.01 -16.95 -13.27
N ASP A 128 11.98 -17.46 -12.62
CA ASP A 128 11.35 -18.71 -13.02
C ASP A 128 10.01 -18.42 -13.69
N GLN A 129 9.88 -18.90 -14.93
CA GLN A 129 8.67 -18.76 -15.73
C GLN A 129 7.59 -19.78 -15.33
N GLU A 130 7.94 -20.84 -14.57
CA GLU A 130 7.04 -21.92 -14.15
C GLU A 130 6.43 -21.72 -12.76
N THR A 131 7.07 -20.98 -11.84
CA THR A 131 6.48 -20.61 -10.51
C THR A 131 5.16 -19.85 -10.63
N THR A 132 4.89 -19.32 -11.83
CA THR A 132 3.63 -18.70 -12.26
C THR A 132 2.38 -19.51 -11.90
N ASN A 133 2.47 -20.86 -11.90
CA ASN A 133 1.35 -21.74 -11.58
C ASN A 133 1.07 -21.89 -10.08
N GLU A 134 1.97 -21.46 -9.20
CA GLU A 134 1.86 -21.63 -7.75
C GLU A 134 1.46 -20.35 -7.01
N ILE A 135 1.35 -19.20 -7.69
CA ILE A 135 0.87 -17.97 -7.08
C ILE A 135 -0.60 -18.17 -6.70
N ASN A 136 -0.85 -18.38 -5.41
CA ASN A 136 -2.22 -18.52 -4.90
C ASN A 136 -2.95 -17.16 -4.94
N LEU A 137 -3.55 -16.87 -6.09
CA LEU A 137 -4.33 -15.65 -6.34
C LEU A 137 -5.60 -15.56 -5.47
N ALA A 138 -6.05 -16.68 -4.88
CA ALA A 138 -7.24 -16.68 -4.03
C ALA A 138 -7.07 -15.81 -2.78
N LYS A 139 -5.83 -15.52 -2.37
CA LYS A 139 -5.51 -14.75 -1.15
C LYS A 139 -5.53 -13.23 -1.30
N ILE A 140 -5.65 -12.69 -2.52
CA ILE A 140 -5.65 -11.24 -2.78
C ILE A 140 -6.95 -10.86 -3.45
N LYS A 141 -8.04 -10.92 -2.70
CA LYS A 141 -9.36 -10.47 -3.17
C LYS A 141 -9.77 -9.22 -2.41
N GLN A 142 -10.38 -8.28 -3.12
CA GLN A 142 -10.84 -7.03 -2.51
C GLN A 142 -12.25 -7.23 -1.95
N THR A 143 -12.49 -6.78 -0.72
CA THR A 143 -13.80 -6.83 -0.03
C THR A 143 -14.65 -5.59 -0.29
N SER A 144 -15.95 -5.67 0.01
CA SER A 144 -16.89 -4.52 0.15
C SER A 144 -16.85 -3.52 -1.01
N GLN A 145 -16.80 -4.01 -2.24
CA GLN A 145 -16.66 -3.18 -3.43
C GLN A 145 -17.84 -2.22 -3.63
N SER A 146 -19.07 -2.70 -3.36
CA SER A 146 -20.29 -1.90 -3.42
C SER A 146 -20.26 -0.74 -2.44
N GLU A 147 -19.91 -1.01 -1.18
CA GLU A 147 -19.89 -0.01 -0.11
C GLU A 147 -18.78 1.00 -0.34
N LYS A 148 -17.60 0.55 -0.79
CA LYS A 148 -16.48 1.42 -1.18
C LYS A 148 -16.86 2.35 -2.32
N GLN A 149 -17.58 1.85 -3.32
CA GLN A 149 -18.02 2.66 -4.44
C GLN A 149 -19.10 3.66 -4.03
N ALA A 150 -20.07 3.27 -3.18
CA ALA A 150 -21.08 4.17 -2.66
C ALA A 150 -20.48 5.28 -1.77
N ALA A 151 -19.56 4.93 -0.87
CA ALA A 151 -18.82 5.88 -0.05
C ALA A 151 -17.99 6.85 -0.90
N ARG A 152 -17.41 6.36 -2.00
CA ARG A 152 -16.64 7.21 -2.92
C ARG A 152 -17.50 8.30 -3.55
N VAL A 153 -18.67 7.95 -4.09
CA VAL A 153 -19.56 8.95 -4.71
C VAL A 153 -19.90 10.03 -3.69
N LYS A 154 -20.41 9.63 -2.51
CA LYS A 154 -20.79 10.56 -1.44
C LYS A 154 -19.64 11.45 -0.97
N PHE A 155 -18.46 10.86 -0.78
CA PHE A 155 -17.30 11.60 -0.30
C PHE A 155 -16.77 12.59 -1.33
N VAL A 156 -16.77 12.23 -2.62
CA VAL A 156 -16.32 13.16 -3.68
C VAL A 156 -17.23 14.39 -3.74
N ASP A 157 -18.54 14.20 -3.71
CA ASP A 157 -19.49 15.32 -3.71
C ASP A 157 -19.28 16.20 -2.47
N TRP A 158 -19.23 15.59 -1.29
CA TRP A 158 -18.95 16.30 -0.04
C TRP A 158 -17.62 17.05 -0.09
N PHE A 159 -16.55 16.43 -0.60
CA PHE A 159 -15.22 17.04 -0.65
C PHE A 159 -15.21 18.29 -1.51
N LEU A 160 -15.87 18.25 -2.68
CA LEU A 160 -15.98 19.39 -3.59
C LEU A 160 -16.84 20.53 -3.02
N GLU A 161 -17.79 20.23 -2.14
CA GLU A 161 -18.62 21.24 -1.46
C GLU A 161 -17.94 21.91 -0.27
N ASN A 162 -16.96 21.25 0.36
CA ASN A 162 -16.40 21.67 1.64
C ASN A 162 -14.95 22.20 1.57
N TYR A 163 -14.26 21.99 0.45
CA TYR A 163 -12.89 22.43 0.22
C TYR A 163 -12.79 23.29 -1.05
N TYR A 164 -13.14 24.57 -0.92
CA TYR A 164 -12.92 25.63 -1.92
C TYR A 164 -11.66 26.44 -1.60
#